data_AF-A0A2G5SZB9-F1
#
_entry.id   AF-A0A2G5SZB9-F1
#
_cell.length_a   1.000
_cell.length_b   1.000
_cell.length_c   1.000
_cell.angle_alpha   90.00
_cell.angle_beta   90.00
_cell.angle_gamma   90.00
#
_symmetry.space_group_name_H-M   'P 1'
#
loop_
_entity.id
_entity.type
_entity.pdbx_description
1 polymer ?
#
loop_
_entity_poly.entity_id
_entity_poly.type
_entity_poly.pdbx_seq_one_letter_code
_entity_poly.pdbx_strand_id
1 'polypeptide(L)'
;MSAEKAQIAEQKPVEKETPCKQYPRTRNVTGDKMSTFRNGKLLSVKKTKQPTPFKHSTKKEHIKARESAQAINANKIRKSGF
;
A
#
# COMPACT_ATOMS: atom_id res chain seq x y z
N MET A 1 60.64 -27.48 -19.05
CA MET A 1 60.30 -26.38 -18.13
C MET A 1 59.94 -25.15 -18.97
N SER A 2 58.66 -24.88 -19.22
CA SER A 2 58.21 -23.66 -19.90
C SER A 2 57.23 -22.92 -19.00
N ALA A 3 57.64 -21.74 -18.55
CA ALA A 3 56.87 -20.89 -17.66
C ALA A 3 55.76 -20.17 -18.46
N GLU A 4 54.53 -20.64 -18.33
CA GLU A 4 53.35 -19.90 -18.76
C GLU A 4 53.18 -18.67 -17.88
N LYS A 5 53.32 -17.49 -18.48
CA LYS A 5 53.06 -16.22 -17.80
C LYS A 5 51.55 -16.01 -17.72
N ALA A 6 51.01 -16.14 -16.51
CA ALA A 6 49.63 -15.77 -16.21
C ALA A 6 49.41 -14.27 -16.52
N GLN A 7 48.50 -13.97 -17.43
CA GLN A 7 48.04 -12.60 -17.68
C GLN A 7 47.23 -12.15 -16.46
N ILE A 8 47.82 -11.26 -15.66
CA ILE A 8 47.11 -10.58 -14.58
C ILE A 8 46.11 -9.65 -15.25
N ALA A 9 44.83 -9.99 -15.20
CA ALA A 9 43.76 -9.13 -15.68
C ALA A 9 43.79 -7.82 -14.89
N GLU A 10 44.11 -6.72 -15.57
CA GLU A 10 44.03 -5.37 -15.01
C GLU A 10 42.59 -5.13 -14.52
N GLN A 11 42.41 -5.15 -13.19
CA GLN A 11 41.17 -4.74 -12.57
C GLN A 11 40.99 -3.24 -12.84
N LYS A 12 40.11 -2.92 -13.80
CA LYS A 12 39.64 -1.55 -13.96
C LYS A 12 39.05 -1.09 -12.62
N PRO A 13 39.37 0.12 -12.14
CA PRO A 13 38.80 0.63 -10.91
C PRO A 13 37.28 0.64 -11.06
N VAL A 14 36.60 -0.07 -10.17
CA VAL A 14 35.15 0.01 -10.03
C VAL A 14 34.87 1.43 -9.59
N GLU A 15 34.45 2.27 -10.55
CA GLU A 15 33.97 3.60 -10.25
C GLU A 15 32.92 3.46 -9.15
N LYS A 16 33.20 4.03 -7.97
CA LYS A 16 32.22 4.08 -6.89
C LYS A 16 31.06 4.91 -7.40
N GLU A 17 30.02 4.25 -7.89
CA GLU A 17 28.82 4.90 -8.38
C GLU A 17 28.35 5.88 -7.30
N THR A 18 28.43 7.17 -7.61
CA THR A 18 27.78 8.20 -6.80
C THR A 18 26.31 7.79 -6.62
N PRO A 19 25.73 7.89 -5.42
CA PRO A 19 24.34 7.48 -5.22
C PRO A 19 23.46 8.19 -6.25
N CYS A 20 22.72 7.40 -7.04
CA CYS A 20 21.89 7.91 -8.12
C CYS A 20 20.97 9.02 -7.58
N LYS A 21 21.02 10.21 -8.19
CA LYS A 21 20.16 11.35 -7.80
C LYS A 21 18.70 10.89 -7.82
N GLN A 22 18.12 10.70 -6.63
CA GLN A 22 16.77 10.17 -6.52
C GLN A 22 15.75 11.29 -6.64
N TYR A 23 15.24 11.49 -7.86
CA TYR A 23 14.16 12.44 -8.10
C TYR A 23 12.83 11.97 -7.48
N PRO A 24 12.01 12.89 -6.95
CA PRO A 24 10.69 12.56 -6.45
C PRO A 24 9.81 12.00 -7.58
N ARG A 25 8.87 11.14 -7.21
CA ARG A 25 7.84 10.67 -8.14
C ARG A 25 6.67 11.63 -8.13
N THR A 26 6.17 12.01 -9.29
CA THR A 26 4.96 12.82 -9.46
C THR A 26 3.86 11.98 -10.11
N ARG A 27 2.59 12.33 -9.85
CA ARG A 27 1.41 11.65 -10.40
C ARG A 27 0.52 12.67 -11.08
N ASN A 28 0.08 12.36 -12.29
CA ASN A 28 -0.96 13.12 -13.00
C ASN A 28 -2.15 12.20 -13.23
N VAL A 29 -3.36 12.73 -12.97
CA VAL A 29 -4.63 12.04 -13.20
C VAL A 29 -5.35 12.76 -14.33
N THR A 30 -5.69 12.03 -15.38
CA THR A 30 -6.41 12.57 -16.55
C THR A 30 -7.47 11.57 -16.95
N GLY A 31 -8.75 11.91 -16.75
CA GLY A 31 -9.88 10.99 -16.90
C GLY A 31 -9.65 9.70 -16.09
N ASP A 32 -9.77 8.55 -16.75
CA ASP A 32 -9.61 7.23 -16.14
C ASP A 32 -8.16 6.73 -16.03
N LYS A 33 -7.19 7.59 -16.32
CA LYS A 33 -5.77 7.23 -16.37
C LYS A 33 -4.97 7.99 -15.32
N MET A 34 -4.04 7.29 -14.71
CA MET A 34 -3.10 7.81 -13.74
C MET A 34 -1.67 7.51 -14.18
N SER A 35 -0.98 8.54 -14.62
CA SER A 35 0.43 8.49 -15.04
C SER A 35 1.36 8.84 -13.88
N THR A 36 2.48 8.11 -13.78
CA THR A 36 3.54 8.35 -12.80
C THR A 36 4.81 8.75 -13.52
N PHE A 37 5.45 9.83 -13.08
CA PHE A 37 6.69 10.33 -13.68
C PHE A 37 7.81 10.39 -12.64
N ARG A 38 9.04 10.39 -13.12
CA ARG A 38 10.25 10.71 -12.36
C ARG A 38 11.21 11.44 -13.28
N ASN A 39 11.63 12.65 -12.89
CA ASN A 39 12.50 13.50 -13.71
C ASN A 39 11.98 13.70 -15.15
N GLY A 40 10.68 13.97 -15.30
CA GLY A 40 10.03 14.12 -16.62
C GLY A 40 9.84 12.81 -17.41
N LYS A 41 10.45 11.69 -17.01
CA LYS A 41 10.27 10.39 -17.66
C LYS A 41 9.03 9.67 -17.14
N LEU A 42 8.19 9.17 -18.05
CA LEU A 42 7.05 8.33 -17.72
C LEU A 42 7.52 6.98 -17.18
N LEU A 43 7.01 6.58 -16.01
CA LEU A 43 7.32 5.30 -15.38
C LEU A 43 6.19 4.28 -15.55
N SER A 44 4.94 4.70 -15.35
CA SER A 44 3.78 3.81 -15.49
C SER A 44 2.49 4.56 -15.73
N VAL A 45 1.54 3.89 -16.38
CA VAL A 45 0.16 4.34 -16.53
C VAL A 45 -0.76 3.27 -15.93
N LYS A 46 -1.59 3.65 -14.96
CA LYS A 46 -2.58 2.78 -14.31
C LYS A 46 -3.98 3.32 -14.54
N LYS A 47 -4.98 2.45 -14.56
CA LYS A 47 -6.38 2.88 -14.47
C LYS A 47 -6.63 3.51 -13.11
N THR A 48 -7.35 4.62 -13.07
CA THR A 48 -7.85 5.17 -11.81
C THR A 48 -8.82 4.16 -11.22
N LYS A 49 -8.54 3.72 -9.98
CA LYS A 49 -9.51 2.94 -9.22
C LYS A 49 -10.33 3.93 -8.41
N GLN A 50 -11.63 3.68 -8.34
CA GLN A 50 -12.49 4.39 -7.41
C GLN A 50 -11.93 4.21 -5.99
N PRO A 51 -12.05 5.23 -5.12
CA PRO A 51 -11.64 5.08 -3.72
C PRO A 51 -12.35 3.87 -3.13
N THR A 52 -11.62 3.08 -2.35
CA THR A 52 -12.24 1.98 -1.62
C THR A 52 -13.34 2.56 -0.74
N PRO A 53 -14.60 2.09 -0.86
CA PRO A 53 -15.68 2.61 -0.04
C PRO A 53 -15.30 2.46 1.43
N PHE A 54 -15.60 3.48 2.22
CA PHE A 54 -15.36 3.44 3.65
C PHE A 54 -16.15 2.25 4.22
N LYS A 55 -15.45 1.27 4.80
CA LYS A 55 -16.13 0.17 5.47
C LYS A 55 -16.85 0.75 6.67
N HIS A 56 -18.18 0.67 6.69
CA HIS A 56 -18.94 0.96 7.91
C HIS A 56 -18.42 0.02 9.01
N SER A 57 -17.92 0.61 10.09
CA SER A 57 -17.41 -0.16 11.21
C SER A 57 -18.57 -0.95 11.82
N THR A 58 -18.50 -2.28 11.73
CA THR A 58 -19.49 -3.18 12.32
C THR A 58 -19.61 -2.96 13.83
N LYS A 59 -18.58 -2.39 14.50
CA LYS A 59 -18.59 -2.09 15.93
C LYS A 59 -19.80 -1.25 16.36
N LYS A 60 -20.21 -0.25 15.56
CA LYS A 60 -21.39 0.57 15.88
C LYS A 60 -22.69 -0.23 15.76
N GLU A 61 -22.76 -1.18 14.83
CA GLU A 61 -23.92 -2.04 14.62
C GLU A 61 -24.02 -3.13 15.70
N HIS A 62 -22.89 -3.72 16.11
CA HIS A 62 -22.84 -4.70 17.20
C HIS A 62 -23.25 -4.10 18.55
N ILE A 63 -22.89 -2.84 18.84
CA ILE A 63 -23.30 -2.15 20.08
C ILE A 63 -24.82 -1.97 20.10
N LYS A 64 -25.42 -1.44 19.02
CA LYS A 64 -26.88 -1.27 18.92
C LYS A 64 -27.63 -2.60 19.05
N ALA A 65 -27.12 -3.66 18.41
CA ALA A 65 -27.70 -5.00 18.54
C ALA A 65 -27.65 -5.51 19.99
N ARG A 66 -26.50 -5.35 20.68
CA ARG A 66 -26.33 -5.75 22.08
C ARG A 66 -27.26 -5.00 23.03
N GLU A 67 -27.38 -3.68 22.86
CA GLU A 67 -28.28 -2.83 23.67
C GLU A 67 -29.75 -3.20 23.45
N SER A 68 -30.16 -3.43 22.21
CA SER A 68 -31.54 -3.85 21.89
C SER A 68 -31.89 -5.23 22.49
N ALA A 69 -30.96 -6.19 22.44
CA ALA A 69 -31.15 -7.52 23.03
C ALA A 69 -31.26 -7.46 24.57
N GLN A 70 -30.48 -6.59 25.22
CA GLN A 70 -30.58 -6.36 26.67
C GLN A 70 -31.92 -5.71 27.04
N ALA A 71 -32.41 -4.73 26.27
CA ALA A 71 -33.70 -4.09 26.50
C ALA A 71 -34.88 -5.07 26.35
N ILE A 72 -34.83 -5.96 25.35
CA ILE A 72 -35.86 -6.99 25.14
C ILE A 72 -35.88 -7.99 26.30
N ASN A 73 -34.71 -8.45 26.74
CA ASN A 73 -34.60 -9.39 27.86
C ASN A 73 -35.06 -8.75 29.19
N ALA A 74 -34.70 -7.50 29.46
CA ALA A 74 -35.16 -6.78 30.65
C ALA A 74 -36.68 -6.58 30.65
N ASN A 75 -37.29 -6.26 29.50
CA ASN A 75 -38.74 -6.15 29.38
C ASN A 75 -39.45 -7.50 29.50
N LYS A 76 -38.85 -8.59 29.01
CA LYS A 76 -39.40 -9.94 29.18
C LYS A 76 -39.42 -10.36 30.65
N ILE A 77 -38.34 -10.09 31.38
CA ILE A 77 -38.22 -10.37 32.82
C ILE A 77 -39.24 -9.53 33.63
N ARG A 78 -39.39 -8.24 33.32
CA ARG A 78 -40.41 -7.38 33.96
C ARG A 78 -41.84 -7.82 33.71
N LYS A 79 -42.15 -8.33 32.51
CA LYS A 79 -43.49 -8.81 32.15
C LYS A 79 -43.80 -10.21 32.69
N SER A 80 -42.79 -11.01 33.01
CA SER A 80 -42.96 -12.37 33.53
C SER A 80 -43.15 -12.46 35.05
N GLY A 81 -43.19 -11.32 35.77
CA GLY A 81 -43.74 -11.23 37.12
C GLY A 81 -43.24 -12.27 38.11
N PHE A 82 -41.93 -12.38 38.27
CA PHE A 82 -41.32 -12.90 39.51
C PHE A 82 -40.95 -11.72 40.40
#